data_AF-A0A158AS21-F1
#
_entry.id   AF-A0A158AS21-F1
#
_cell.length_a   1.000
_cell.length_b   1.000
_cell.length_c   1.000
_cell.angle_alpha   90.00
_cell.angle_beta   90.00
_cell.angle_gamma   90.00
#
_symmetry.space_group_name_H-M   'P 1'
#
loop_
_entity.id
_entity.type
_entity.pdbx_description
1 polymer ?
#
loop_
_entity_poly.entity_id
_entity_poly.type
_entity_poly.pdbx_seq_one_letter_code
_entity_poly.pdbx_strand_id
1 'polypeptide(L)'
;MHASVSHAWPTAADIVMIPAALIALAVVEVFHPHPHDLMQLDTNAWLAVHYAQIPLFALAAIAIAALVRGLPGIAPVVCRIAMFVFATSYIAFDTAAGVVVGIVVEAARASGDANAWRMAIDAIWTHPVVGSAPKFALPLLAVLGSIALSVGAAAAAVALRADGRSWPPLVLLVIASFGIALFRTHAWPGGPLTFGGMGIAAAWLLWEARRG
;
A
#
# COMPACT_ATOMS: atom_id res chain seq x y z
N MET A 1 3.06 -36.90 19.70
CA MET A 1 2.00 -36.76 18.67
C MET A 1 1.70 -35.28 18.48
N HIS A 2 2.39 -34.62 17.56
CA HIS A 2 1.97 -33.30 17.09
C HIS A 2 1.11 -33.53 15.85
N ALA A 3 -0.20 -33.35 15.99
CA ALA A 3 -1.07 -33.28 14.83
C ALA A 3 -0.67 -32.02 14.05
N SER A 4 0.08 -32.18 12.96
CA SER A 4 0.23 -31.13 11.98
C SER A 4 -1.15 -30.98 11.35
N VAL A 5 -1.87 -29.93 11.71
CA VAL A 5 -3.02 -29.50 10.92
C VAL A 5 -2.41 -28.87 9.68
N SER A 6 -2.04 -29.71 8.71
CA SER A 6 -1.61 -29.27 7.40
C SER A 6 -2.83 -28.66 6.70
N HIS A 7 -3.14 -27.40 7.01
CA HIS A 7 -3.96 -26.62 6.11
C HIS A 7 -3.20 -26.57 4.80
N ALA A 8 -3.70 -27.30 3.80
CA ALA A 8 -3.18 -27.24 2.44
C ALA A 8 -3.25 -25.78 1.99
N TRP A 9 -2.09 -25.14 1.99
CA TRP A 9 -1.95 -23.79 1.49
C TRP A 9 -1.80 -23.88 -0.03
N PRO A 10 -2.53 -23.07 -0.81
CA PRO A 10 -3.50 -22.06 -0.39
C PRO A 10 -4.92 -22.60 -0.18
N THR A 11 -5.69 -22.01 0.73
CA THR A 11 -7.13 -22.28 0.87
C THR A 11 -7.93 -21.58 -0.23
N ALA A 12 -9.19 -21.98 -0.45
CA ALA A 12 -10.08 -21.31 -1.39
C ALA A 12 -10.27 -19.81 -1.07
N ALA A 13 -10.27 -19.45 0.22
CA ALA A 13 -10.33 -18.06 0.66
C ALA A 13 -9.06 -17.29 0.28
N ASP A 14 -7.86 -17.89 0.43
CA ASP A 14 -6.60 -17.22 0.10
C ASP A 14 -6.53 -16.83 -1.39
N ILE A 15 -6.98 -17.74 -2.27
CA ILE A 15 -7.00 -17.55 -3.73
C ILE A 15 -7.78 -16.30 -4.13
N VAL A 16 -8.84 -15.97 -3.39
CA VAL A 16 -9.69 -14.81 -3.68
C VAL A 16 -9.22 -13.59 -2.91
N MET A 17 -9.03 -13.71 -1.60
CA MET A 17 -8.85 -12.57 -0.70
C MET A 17 -7.49 -11.88 -0.89
N ILE A 18 -6.41 -12.63 -1.16
CA ILE A 18 -5.07 -12.05 -1.30
C ILE A 18 -4.99 -11.17 -2.55
N PRO A 19 -5.35 -11.65 -3.77
CA PRO A 19 -5.36 -10.78 -4.94
C PRO A 19 -6.40 -9.67 -4.83
N ALA A 20 -7.59 -9.96 -4.28
CA ALA A 20 -8.65 -8.96 -4.17
C ALA A 20 -8.25 -7.78 -3.28
N ALA A 21 -7.56 -8.00 -2.16
CA ALA A 21 -7.07 -6.92 -1.31
C ALA A 21 -6.12 -5.96 -2.05
N LEU A 22 -5.20 -6.51 -2.83
CA LEU A 22 -4.23 -5.73 -3.61
C LEU A 22 -4.91 -5.01 -4.78
N ILE A 23 -5.78 -5.69 -5.51
CA ILE A 23 -6.51 -5.12 -6.65
C ILE A 23 -7.48 -4.05 -6.18
N ALA A 24 -8.18 -4.23 -5.05
CA ALA A 24 -9.09 -3.23 -4.51
C ALA A 24 -8.36 -1.91 -4.19
N LEU A 25 -7.18 -1.98 -3.58
CA LEU A 25 -6.34 -0.80 -3.35
C LEU A 25 -5.95 -0.14 -4.68
N ALA A 26 -5.49 -0.92 -5.65
CA ALA A 26 -5.13 -0.41 -6.97
C ALA A 26 -6.29 0.33 -7.66
N VAL A 27 -7.52 -0.21 -7.57
CA VAL A 27 -8.72 0.42 -8.13
C VAL A 27 -9.02 1.73 -7.41
N VAL A 28 -8.96 1.77 -6.08
CA VAL A 28 -9.19 3.01 -5.31
C VAL A 28 -8.21 4.11 -5.72
N GLU A 29 -6.94 3.77 -5.88
CA GLU A 29 -5.89 4.74 -6.23
C GLU A 29 -5.99 5.30 -7.66
N VAL A 30 -6.71 4.63 -8.57
CA VAL A 30 -7.03 5.19 -9.90
C VAL A 30 -7.91 6.44 -9.77
N PHE A 31 -8.76 6.50 -8.74
CA PHE A 31 -9.67 7.62 -8.49
C PHE A 31 -9.08 8.69 -7.58
N HIS A 32 -7.81 8.57 -7.17
CA HIS A 32 -7.17 9.53 -6.30
C HIS A 32 -7.05 10.92 -6.98
N PRO A 33 -7.59 12.00 -6.39
CA PRO A 33 -7.50 13.34 -6.98
C PRO A 33 -6.06 13.90 -7.02
N HIS A 34 -5.73 14.71 -8.04
CA HIS A 34 -4.43 15.37 -8.19
C HIS A 34 -4.57 16.89 -8.04
N PRO A 35 -4.66 17.42 -6.81
CA PRO A 35 -4.85 18.84 -6.60
C PRO A 35 -3.62 19.63 -7.03
N HIS A 36 -3.84 20.66 -7.84
CA HIS A 36 -2.83 21.70 -8.09
C HIS A 36 -2.85 22.76 -6.99
N ASP A 37 -4.03 22.95 -6.38
CA ASP A 37 -4.31 23.82 -5.26
C ASP A 37 -5.21 23.08 -4.28
N LEU A 38 -4.76 22.91 -3.03
CA LEU A 38 -5.52 22.24 -1.98
C LEU A 38 -6.84 22.96 -1.66
N MET A 39 -6.92 24.27 -1.92
CA MET A 39 -8.13 25.04 -1.66
C MET A 39 -9.25 24.75 -2.67
N GLN A 40 -8.94 24.11 -3.80
CA GLN A 40 -9.88 23.75 -4.87
C GLN A 40 -10.17 22.25 -4.94
N LEU A 41 -9.75 21.50 -3.93
CA LEU A 41 -9.89 20.06 -3.82
C LEU A 41 -11.36 19.62 -3.73
N ASP A 42 -11.75 18.58 -4.47
CA ASP A 42 -13.03 17.92 -4.22
C ASP A 42 -12.90 17.11 -2.92
N THR A 43 -13.40 17.66 -1.81
CA THR A 43 -13.23 17.09 -0.48
C THR A 43 -13.99 15.77 -0.32
N ASN A 44 -15.09 15.58 -1.04
CA ASN A 44 -15.84 14.33 -0.99
C ASN A 44 -15.06 13.20 -1.64
N ALA A 45 -14.60 13.41 -2.88
CA ALA A 45 -13.79 12.42 -3.59
C ALA A 45 -12.48 12.13 -2.87
N TRP A 46 -11.80 13.19 -2.40
CA TRP A 46 -10.57 13.07 -1.65
C TRP A 46 -10.74 12.26 -0.36
N LEU A 47 -11.68 12.63 0.50
CA LEU A 47 -11.89 11.91 1.76
C LEU A 47 -12.37 10.48 1.52
N ALA A 48 -13.23 10.24 0.51
CA ALA A 48 -13.68 8.89 0.18
C ALA A 48 -12.51 7.96 -0.18
N VAL A 49 -11.58 8.44 -1.02
CA VAL A 49 -10.38 7.67 -1.41
C VAL A 49 -9.49 7.39 -0.20
N HIS A 50 -9.16 8.40 0.60
CA HIS A 50 -8.25 8.25 1.74
C HIS A 50 -8.87 7.42 2.89
N TYR A 51 -10.18 7.53 3.12
CA TYR A 51 -10.86 6.64 4.07
C TYR A 51 -10.85 5.18 3.62
N ALA A 52 -11.03 4.92 2.32
CA ALA A 52 -10.93 3.58 1.77
C ALA A 52 -9.49 3.03 1.84
N GLN A 53 -8.48 3.89 1.66
CA GLN A 53 -7.07 3.52 1.70
C GLN A 53 -6.61 3.04 3.08
N ILE A 54 -7.13 3.57 4.19
CA ILE A 54 -6.76 3.13 5.55
C ILE A 54 -6.86 1.60 5.73
N PRO A 55 -8.04 0.97 5.56
CA PRO A 55 -8.13 -0.48 5.67
C PRO A 55 -7.44 -1.19 4.51
N LEU A 56 -7.42 -0.61 3.31
CA LEU A 56 -6.84 -1.26 2.14
C LEU A 56 -5.30 -1.37 2.19
N PHE A 57 -4.59 -0.39 2.76
CA PHE A 57 -3.16 -0.50 3.01
C PHE A 57 -2.84 -1.60 4.02
N ALA A 58 -3.63 -1.73 5.09
CA ALA A 58 -3.49 -2.83 6.04
C ALA A 58 -3.75 -4.19 5.37
N LEU A 59 -4.81 -4.30 4.58
CA LEU A 59 -5.16 -5.52 3.86
C LEU A 59 -4.11 -5.90 2.81
N ALA A 60 -3.54 -4.93 2.08
CA ALA A 60 -2.45 -5.16 1.14
C ALA A 60 -1.21 -5.73 1.85
N ALA A 61 -0.83 -5.17 3.00
CA ALA A 61 0.27 -5.66 3.81
C ALA A 61 0.03 -7.11 4.30
N ILE A 62 -1.18 -7.38 4.79
CA ILE A 62 -1.60 -8.72 5.22
C ILE A 62 -1.58 -9.69 4.04
N ALA A 63 -2.04 -9.28 2.85
CA ALA A 63 -2.06 -10.11 1.66
C ALA A 63 -0.65 -10.59 1.26
N ILE A 64 0.34 -9.69 1.26
CA ILE A 64 1.73 -10.05 0.95
C ILE A 64 2.36 -10.90 2.05
N ALA A 65 2.12 -10.56 3.33
CA ALA A 65 2.57 -11.38 4.45
C ALA A 65 1.96 -12.79 4.44
N ALA A 66 0.72 -12.92 3.96
CA ALA A 66 0.03 -14.19 3.83
C ALA A 66 0.69 -15.09 2.78
N LEU A 67 1.23 -14.54 1.68
CA LEU A 67 1.90 -15.33 0.64
C LEU A 67 3.03 -16.23 1.17
N VAL A 68 3.68 -15.83 2.26
CA VAL A 68 4.77 -16.59 2.92
C VAL A 68 4.32 -17.34 4.17
N ARG A 69 3.02 -17.53 4.36
CA ARG A 69 2.47 -18.24 5.52
C ARG A 69 2.91 -19.71 5.51
N GLY A 70 3.36 -20.20 6.66
CA GLY A 70 3.84 -21.57 6.82
C GLY A 70 5.25 -21.83 6.27
N LEU A 71 5.86 -20.88 5.56
CA LEU A 71 7.25 -21.01 5.09
C LEU A 71 8.25 -20.76 6.24
N PRO A 72 9.27 -21.62 6.41
CA PRO A 72 10.32 -21.42 7.40
C PRO A 72 11.42 -20.46 6.91
N GLY A 73 12.27 -20.00 7.82
CA GLY A 73 13.48 -19.23 7.51
C GLY A 73 13.36 -17.71 7.70
N ILE A 74 14.47 -17.01 7.39
CA ILE A 74 14.61 -15.56 7.64
C ILE A 74 13.78 -14.73 6.66
N ALA A 75 13.72 -15.11 5.38
CA ALA A 75 13.04 -14.33 4.36
C ALA A 75 11.52 -14.12 4.65
N PRO A 76 10.73 -15.14 5.06
CA PRO A 76 9.36 -14.93 5.53
C PRO A 76 9.24 -13.98 6.74
N VAL A 77 10.20 -14.01 7.67
CA VAL A 77 10.23 -13.11 8.84
C VAL A 77 10.46 -11.67 8.41
N VAL A 78 11.45 -11.45 7.54
CA VAL A 78 11.74 -10.12 6.97
C VAL A 78 10.53 -9.59 6.21
N CYS A 79 9.87 -10.42 5.41
CA CYS A 79 8.63 -10.06 4.72
C CYS A 79 7.56 -9.55 5.71
N ARG A 80 7.27 -10.30 6.77
CA ARG A 80 6.25 -9.92 7.77
C ARG A 80 6.59 -8.62 8.50
N ILE A 81 7.84 -8.45 8.92
CA ILE A 81 8.30 -7.22 9.59
C ILE A 81 8.18 -6.04 8.63
N ALA A 82 8.63 -6.20 7.39
CA ALA A 82 8.55 -5.14 6.39
C ALA A 82 7.10 -4.78 6.05
N MET A 83 6.19 -5.75 5.96
CA MET A 83 4.76 -5.48 5.75
C MET A 83 4.12 -4.76 6.95
N PHE A 84 4.51 -5.09 8.17
CA PHE A 84 4.09 -4.35 9.35
C PHE A 84 4.56 -2.88 9.31
N VAL A 85 5.82 -2.64 8.95
CA VAL A 85 6.37 -1.29 8.80
C VAL A 85 5.67 -0.52 7.67
N PHE A 86 5.42 -1.17 6.53
CA PHE A 86 4.68 -0.59 5.42
C PHE A 86 3.28 -0.14 5.86
N ALA A 87 2.49 -1.06 6.42
CA ALA A 87 1.12 -0.76 6.87
C ALA A 87 1.11 0.42 7.85
N THR A 88 1.94 0.35 8.90
CA THR A 88 1.99 1.38 9.94
C THR A 88 2.40 2.74 9.36
N SER A 89 3.41 2.76 8.49
CA SER A 89 3.92 4.01 7.92
C SER A 89 2.94 4.62 6.93
N TYR A 90 2.39 3.84 6.00
CA TYR A 90 1.45 4.34 5.00
C TYR A 90 0.14 4.79 5.61
N ILE A 91 -0.41 4.04 6.57
CA ILE A 91 -1.66 4.45 7.24
C ILE A 91 -1.45 5.77 7.97
N ALA A 92 -0.34 5.92 8.71
CA ALA A 92 -0.05 7.17 9.43
C ALA A 92 0.21 8.36 8.49
N PHE A 93 1.00 8.14 7.43
CA PHE A 93 1.23 9.12 6.37
C PHE A 93 -0.08 9.56 5.71
N ASP A 94 -0.88 8.61 5.23
CA ASP A 94 -2.08 8.85 4.45
C ASP A 94 -3.22 9.46 5.29
N THR A 95 -3.27 9.08 6.57
CA THR A 95 -4.18 9.74 7.53
C THR A 95 -3.85 11.22 7.65
N ALA A 96 -2.56 11.59 7.77
CA ALA A 96 -2.19 13.00 7.92
C ALA A 96 -2.29 13.78 6.61
N ALA A 97 -1.62 13.31 5.56
CA ALA A 97 -1.57 13.97 4.26
C ALA A 97 -2.92 13.98 3.54
N GLY A 98 -3.70 12.92 3.71
CA GLY A 98 -4.98 12.73 3.10
C GLY A 98 -6.12 13.20 3.99
N VAL A 99 -6.44 12.40 5.01
CA VAL A 99 -7.65 12.60 5.82
C VAL A 99 -7.63 13.92 6.57
N VAL A 100 -6.58 14.21 7.33
CA VAL A 100 -6.50 15.44 8.14
C VAL A 100 -6.50 16.68 7.25
N VAL A 101 -5.73 16.70 6.16
CA VAL A 101 -5.75 17.82 5.20
C VAL A 101 -7.15 18.01 4.61
N GLY A 102 -7.82 16.93 4.19
CA GLY A 102 -9.18 17.00 3.63
C GLY A 102 -10.19 17.61 4.62
N ILE A 103 -10.15 17.17 5.89
CA ILE A 103 -11.01 17.68 6.96
C ILE A 103 -10.73 19.17 7.22
N VAL A 104 -9.46 19.58 7.27
CA VAL A 104 -9.09 20.98 7.53
C VAL A 104 -9.47 21.87 6.34
N VAL A 105 -9.34 21.39 5.09
CA VAL A 105 -9.80 22.11 3.90
C VAL A 105 -11.32 22.28 3.92
N GLU A 106 -12.07 21.25 4.31
CA GLU A 106 -13.53 21.33 4.46
C GLU A 106 -13.93 22.36 5.54
N ALA A 107 -13.28 22.32 6.70
CA ALA A 107 -13.49 23.29 7.77
C ALA A 107 -13.14 24.73 7.34
N ALA A 108 -12.03 24.91 6.62
CA ALA A 108 -11.60 26.20 6.09
C ALA A 108 -12.67 26.80 5.16
N ARG A 109 -13.27 25.99 4.28
CA ARG A 109 -14.37 26.43 3.40
C ARG A 109 -15.62 26.79 4.19
N ALA A 110 -15.98 25.98 5.17
CA ALA A 110 -17.15 26.21 6.02
C ALA A 110 -17.00 27.50 6.87
N SER A 111 -15.77 27.94 7.14
CA SER A 111 -15.50 29.15 7.94
C SER A 111 -15.85 30.47 7.25
N GLY A 112 -16.01 30.48 5.93
CA GLY A 112 -16.22 31.70 5.14
C GLY A 112 -14.95 32.51 4.84
N ASP A 113 -13.80 32.18 5.46
CA ASP A 113 -12.49 32.75 5.14
C ASP A 113 -11.43 31.65 5.03
N ALA A 114 -11.48 30.91 3.93
CA ALA A 114 -10.57 29.79 3.70
C ALA A 114 -9.08 30.23 3.62
N ASN A 115 -8.80 31.50 3.31
CA ASN A 115 -7.43 32.02 3.25
C ASN A 115 -6.80 32.11 4.64
N ALA A 116 -7.56 32.41 5.69
CA ALA A 116 -7.07 32.44 7.06
C ALA A 116 -6.51 31.08 7.53
N TRP A 117 -6.96 29.97 6.91
CA TRP A 117 -6.54 28.61 7.26
C TRP A 117 -5.34 28.10 6.45
N ARG A 118 -4.92 28.83 5.41
CA ARG A 118 -3.88 28.38 4.48
C ARG A 118 -2.59 27.97 5.19
N MET A 119 -2.15 28.76 6.18
CA MET A 119 -0.94 28.46 6.94
C MET A 119 -1.03 27.13 7.71
N ALA A 120 -2.20 26.82 8.30
CA ALA A 120 -2.40 25.57 9.02
C ALA A 120 -2.44 24.37 8.07
N ILE A 121 -3.09 24.51 6.91
CA ILE A 121 -3.12 23.49 5.85
C ILE A 121 -1.70 23.22 5.33
N ASP A 122 -0.95 24.28 5.02
CA ASP A 122 0.42 24.17 4.50
C ASP A 122 1.37 23.55 5.53
N ALA A 123 1.20 23.84 6.82
CA ALA A 123 2.00 23.25 7.89
C ALA A 123 1.87 21.71 7.94
N ILE A 124 0.68 21.17 7.68
CA ILE A 124 0.44 19.73 7.60
C ILE A 124 0.97 19.19 6.27
N TRP A 125 0.61 19.84 5.16
CA TRP A 125 0.94 19.39 3.81
C TRP A 125 2.46 19.31 3.57
N THR A 126 3.23 20.21 4.16
CA THR A 126 4.69 20.28 4.02
C THR A 126 5.46 19.59 5.15
N HIS A 127 4.77 18.97 6.11
CA HIS A 127 5.41 18.35 7.26
C HIS A 127 6.40 17.25 6.83
N PRO A 128 7.68 17.27 7.27
CA PRO A 128 8.71 16.38 6.76
C PRO A 128 8.52 14.90 7.11
N VAL A 129 7.63 14.60 8.06
CA VAL A 129 7.35 13.22 8.48
C VAL A 129 6.09 12.65 7.83
N VAL A 130 5.04 13.46 7.72
CA VAL A 130 3.67 12.99 7.44
C VAL A 130 2.94 13.78 6.35
N GLY A 131 3.51 14.89 5.88
CA GLY A 131 2.94 15.70 4.79
C GLY A 131 3.08 15.01 3.44
N SER A 132 2.70 15.65 2.34
CA SER A 132 2.73 15.08 1.00
C SER A 132 3.27 16.02 -0.08
N ALA A 133 3.86 17.17 0.27
CA ALA A 133 4.43 18.13 -0.68
C ALA A 133 5.82 17.69 -1.20
N PRO A 134 5.94 17.05 -2.38
CA PRO A 134 7.19 16.42 -2.81
C PRO A 134 8.24 17.44 -3.27
N LYS A 135 7.80 18.69 -3.54
CA LYS A 135 8.66 19.80 -3.99
C LYS A 135 9.66 20.26 -2.92
N PHE A 136 9.40 19.96 -1.64
CA PHE A 136 10.20 20.43 -0.52
C PHE A 136 10.98 19.31 0.17
N ALA A 137 10.36 18.14 0.35
CA ALA A 137 11.02 16.94 0.85
C ALA A 137 10.14 15.70 0.57
N LEU A 138 10.76 14.54 0.43
CA LEU A 138 10.02 13.27 0.50
C LEU A 138 9.69 12.99 1.98
N PRO A 139 8.41 12.90 2.36
CA PRO A 139 8.02 12.71 3.75
C PRO A 139 8.50 11.35 4.28
N LEU A 140 9.05 11.33 5.49
CA LEU A 140 9.73 10.17 6.07
C LEU A 140 8.88 8.90 6.03
N LEU A 141 7.60 8.99 6.42
CA LEU A 141 6.74 7.80 6.49
C LEU A 141 6.39 7.24 5.11
N ALA A 142 6.19 8.09 4.09
CA ALA A 142 5.98 7.62 2.72
C ALA A 142 7.22 6.90 2.19
N VAL A 143 8.41 7.45 2.43
CA VAL A 143 9.68 6.83 2.02
C VAL A 143 9.89 5.50 2.73
N LEU A 144 9.79 5.50 4.07
CA LEU A 144 9.98 4.31 4.89
C LEU A 144 9.02 3.20 4.47
N GLY A 145 7.75 3.53 4.30
CA GLY A 145 6.75 2.57 3.87
C GLY A 145 6.99 2.02 2.46
N SER A 146 7.42 2.86 1.50
CA SER A 146 7.66 2.43 0.12
C SER A 146 8.86 1.47 0.03
N ILE A 147 9.90 1.78 0.80
CA ILE A 147 11.07 0.91 0.95
C ILE A 147 10.66 -0.39 1.62
N ALA A 148 9.88 -0.34 2.70
CA ALA A 148 9.41 -1.51 3.41
C ALA A 148 8.52 -2.41 2.52
N LEU A 149 7.66 -1.83 1.68
CA LEU A 149 6.89 -2.56 0.67
C LEU A 149 7.80 -3.34 -0.28
N SER A 150 8.80 -2.68 -0.84
CA SER A 150 9.75 -3.28 -1.79
C SER A 150 10.61 -4.37 -1.14
N VAL A 151 11.13 -4.12 0.07
CA VAL A 151 11.90 -5.10 0.85
C VAL A 151 11.04 -6.31 1.17
N GLY A 152 9.79 -6.10 1.59
CA GLY A 152 8.89 -7.19 1.95
C GLY A 152 8.47 -8.04 0.76
N ALA A 153 8.20 -7.42 -0.40
CA ALA A 153 7.91 -8.12 -1.64
C ALA A 153 9.13 -8.92 -2.15
N ALA A 154 10.33 -8.35 -2.08
CA ALA A 154 11.56 -9.06 -2.41
C ALA A 154 11.84 -10.24 -1.48
N ALA A 155 11.65 -10.05 -0.17
CA ALA A 155 11.78 -11.13 0.82
C ALA A 155 10.73 -12.23 0.60
N ALA A 156 9.50 -11.87 0.24
CA ALA A 156 8.46 -12.82 -0.16
C ALA A 156 8.89 -13.61 -1.40
N ALA A 157 9.40 -12.92 -2.43
CA ALA A 157 9.85 -13.56 -3.66
C ALA A 157 11.00 -14.56 -3.40
N VAL A 158 11.97 -14.20 -2.53
CA VAL A 158 13.05 -15.10 -2.12
C VAL A 158 12.52 -16.34 -1.39
N ALA A 159 11.61 -16.16 -0.44
CA ALA A 159 11.00 -17.26 0.29
C ALA A 159 10.22 -18.21 -0.62
N LEU A 160 9.37 -17.66 -1.49
CA LEU A 160 8.61 -18.41 -2.47
C LEU A 160 9.50 -19.10 -3.50
N ARG A 161 10.62 -18.46 -3.90
CA ARG A 161 11.58 -19.09 -4.80
C ARG A 161 12.24 -20.31 -4.15
N ALA A 162 12.61 -20.21 -2.88
CA ALA A 162 13.18 -21.33 -2.12
C ALA A 162 12.18 -22.48 -1.94
N ASP A 163 10.88 -22.18 -1.92
CA ASP A 163 9.76 -23.15 -1.93
C ASP A 163 9.44 -23.72 -3.33
N GLY A 164 10.23 -23.38 -4.36
CA GLY A 164 10.09 -23.94 -5.70
C GLY A 164 9.10 -23.23 -6.63
N ARG A 165 8.59 -22.03 -6.25
CA ARG A 165 7.70 -21.25 -7.14
C ARG A 165 8.40 -20.77 -8.41
N SER A 166 7.61 -20.59 -9.47
CA SER A 166 8.11 -20.21 -10.80
C SER A 166 8.62 -18.77 -10.82
N TRP A 167 9.59 -18.47 -11.68
CA TRP A 167 10.19 -17.13 -11.77
C TRP A 167 9.25 -16.01 -12.24
N PRO A 168 8.42 -16.18 -13.30
CA PRO A 168 7.67 -15.06 -13.88
C PRO A 168 6.80 -14.26 -12.88
N PRO A 169 5.94 -14.88 -12.04
CA PRO A 169 5.15 -14.10 -11.10
C PRO A 169 6.00 -13.51 -9.94
N LEU A 170 7.13 -14.13 -9.59
CA LEU A 170 8.05 -13.57 -8.59
C LEU A 170 8.76 -12.31 -9.10
N VAL A 171 9.19 -12.32 -10.36
CA VAL A 171 9.77 -11.14 -11.02
C VAL A 171 8.74 -10.03 -11.11
N LEU A 172 7.50 -10.34 -11.50
CA LEU A 172 6.41 -9.36 -11.54
C LEU A 172 6.14 -8.77 -10.15
N LEU A 173 6.06 -9.60 -9.11
CA LEU A 173 5.86 -9.16 -7.71
C LEU A 173 6.90 -8.13 -7.30
N VAL A 174 8.18 -8.43 -7.56
CA VAL A 174 9.31 -7.56 -7.20
C VAL A 174 9.25 -6.27 -7.99
N ILE A 175 9.15 -6.33 -9.32
CA ILE A 175 9.14 -5.13 -10.18
C ILE A 175 7.96 -4.21 -9.82
N ALA A 176 6.76 -4.77 -9.63
CA ALA A 176 5.58 -3.99 -9.28
C ALA A 176 5.74 -3.26 -7.94
N SER A 177 6.40 -3.87 -6.94
CA SER A 177 6.60 -3.26 -5.62
C SER A 177 7.37 -1.92 -5.63
N PHE A 178 8.12 -1.63 -6.70
CA PHE A 178 8.87 -0.38 -6.84
C PHE A 178 8.05 0.77 -7.49
N GLY A 179 6.83 0.53 -7.96
CA GLY A 179 6.03 1.53 -8.67
C GLY A 179 5.84 2.82 -7.86
N ILE A 180 5.41 2.74 -6.60
CA ILE A 180 5.25 3.96 -5.77
C ILE A 180 6.58 4.72 -5.61
N ALA A 181 7.69 4.02 -5.38
CA ALA A 181 9.00 4.66 -5.24
C ALA A 181 9.46 5.32 -6.55
N LEU A 182 9.21 4.68 -7.69
CA LEU A 182 9.59 5.15 -9.02
C LEU A 182 8.78 6.39 -9.44
N PHE A 183 7.46 6.33 -9.26
CA PHE A 183 6.55 7.42 -9.63
C PHE A 183 6.40 8.49 -8.53
N ARG A 184 6.98 8.26 -7.35
CA ARG A 184 6.93 9.14 -6.18
C ARG A 184 5.50 9.52 -5.77
N THR A 185 4.57 8.60 -5.95
CA THR A 185 3.15 8.78 -5.63
C THR A 185 2.47 7.43 -5.49
N HIS A 186 1.52 7.34 -4.56
CA HIS A 186 0.61 6.20 -4.49
C HIS A 186 -0.65 6.45 -5.35
N ALA A 187 -0.92 7.69 -5.76
CA ALA A 187 -1.96 7.97 -6.75
C ALA A 187 -1.54 7.44 -8.13
N TRP A 188 -2.43 7.53 -9.11
CA TRP A 188 -2.09 7.20 -10.50
C TRP A 188 -0.81 7.94 -10.97
N PRO A 189 0.16 7.24 -11.60
CA PRO A 189 0.15 5.82 -11.94
C PRO A 189 0.81 4.89 -10.90
N GLY A 190 1.44 5.44 -9.85
CA GLY A 190 2.35 4.71 -8.98
C GLY A 190 1.71 3.57 -8.18
N GLY A 191 0.70 3.89 -7.36
CA GLY A 191 0.01 2.86 -6.58
C GLY A 191 -0.75 1.85 -7.44
N PRO A 192 -1.54 2.26 -8.45
CA PRO A 192 -2.28 1.33 -9.31
C PRO A 192 -1.37 0.31 -9.99
N LEU A 193 -0.21 0.72 -10.49
CA LEU A 193 0.78 -0.20 -11.07
C LEU A 193 1.42 -1.10 -10.01
N THR A 194 1.68 -0.57 -8.81
CA THR A 194 2.21 -1.35 -7.69
C THR A 194 1.24 -2.41 -7.22
N PHE A 195 0.09 -2.04 -6.68
CA PHE A 195 -0.82 -3.01 -6.07
C PHE A 195 -1.54 -3.85 -7.13
N GLY A 196 -1.82 -3.29 -8.31
CA GLY A 196 -2.39 -4.05 -9.42
C GLY A 196 -1.43 -5.13 -9.93
N GLY A 197 -0.16 -4.76 -10.16
CA GLY A 197 0.88 -5.71 -10.56
C GLY A 197 1.16 -6.78 -9.50
N MET A 198 1.23 -6.39 -8.23
CA MET A 198 1.39 -7.33 -7.11
C MET A 198 0.16 -8.24 -6.95
N GLY A 199 -1.05 -7.73 -7.18
CA GLY A 199 -2.29 -8.51 -7.17
C GLY A 199 -2.34 -9.57 -8.27
N ILE A 200 -1.94 -9.22 -9.49
CA ILE A 200 -1.80 -10.16 -10.62
C ILE A 200 -0.75 -11.23 -10.30
N ALA A 201 0.42 -10.82 -9.78
CA ALA A 201 1.47 -11.74 -9.38
C ALA A 201 0.98 -12.72 -8.30
N ALA A 202 0.27 -12.23 -7.28
CA ALA A 202 -0.29 -13.05 -6.22
C ALA A 202 -1.33 -14.04 -6.76
N ALA A 203 -2.24 -13.60 -7.63
CA ALA A 203 -3.23 -14.48 -8.27
C ALA A 203 -2.57 -15.61 -9.05
N TRP A 204 -1.51 -15.28 -9.80
CA TRP A 204 -0.72 -16.25 -10.56
C TRP A 204 -0.05 -17.27 -9.62
N LEU A 205 0.66 -16.82 -8.58
CA LEU A 205 1.32 -17.70 -7.60
C LEU A 205 0.33 -18.69 -6.95
N LEU A 206 -0.84 -18.19 -6.54
CA LEU A 206 -1.87 -18.99 -5.88
C LEU A 206 -2.53 -19.98 -6.85
N TRP A 207 -2.68 -19.60 -8.12
CA TRP A 207 -3.18 -20.48 -9.18
C TRP A 207 -2.20 -21.61 -9.49
N GLU A 208 -0.90 -21.33 -9.59
CA GLU A 208 0.13 -22.38 -9.76
C GLU A 208 0.15 -23.33 -8.57
N ALA A 209 0.06 -22.80 -7.35
CA ALA A 209 0.04 -23.60 -6.13
C ALA A 209 -1.14 -24.55 -6.02
N ARG A 210 -2.25 -24.29 -6.72
CA ARG A 210 -3.44 -25.16 -6.74
C ARG A 210 -3.34 -26.28 -7.78
N ARG A 211 -2.45 -26.15 -8.77
CA ARG A 211 -2.32 -27.10 -9.88
C ARG A 211 -1.25 -28.16 -9.65
N GLY A 212 -0.26 -27.88 -8.80
CA GLY A 212 0.74 -28.83 -8.34
C GLY A 212 0.24 -29.66 -7.17
#